data_AF-A0A7C4WC71-F1
#
_entry.id   AF-A0A7C4WC71-F1
#
_cell.length_a   1.000
_cell.length_b   1.000
_cell.length_c   1.000
_cell.angle_alpha   90.00
_cell.angle_beta   90.00
_cell.angle_gamma   90.00
#
_symmetry.space_group_name_H-M   'P 1'
#
loop_
_entity.id
_entity.type
_entity.pdbx_description
1 polymer ?
#
loop_
_entity_poly.entity_id
_entity_poly.type
_entity_poly.pdbx_seq_one_letter_code
_entity_poly.pdbx_strand_id
1 'polypeptide(L)' 'MARRLALKLIAECRESCRVVVHDHPLPLAEPVASATIPSGSVHVHAVYLYIAGVSWPARENESI' A
#
# COMPACT_ATOMS: atom_id res chain seq x y z
N MET A 1 -9.23 5.61 -11.00
CA MET A 1 -8.83 4.18 -10.92
C MET A 1 -8.24 3.80 -9.56
N ALA A 2 -7.27 4.55 -9.02
CA ALA A 2 -6.60 4.23 -7.74
C ALA A 2 -7.54 4.03 -6.54
N ARG A 3 -8.63 4.80 -6.43
CA ARG A 3 -9.63 4.65 -5.35
C ARG A 3 -10.30 3.28 -5.34
N ARG A 4 -10.60 2.69 -6.51
CA ARG A 4 -11.23 1.36 -6.60
C ARG A 4 -10.26 0.27 -6.14
N LEU A 5 -8.98 0.41 -6.47
CA LEU A 5 -7.94 -0.49 -6.00
C LEU A 5 -7.78 -0.40 -4.48
N ALA A 6 -7.69 0.81 -3.92
CA ALA A 6 -7.58 1.02 -2.48
C ALA A 6 -8.74 0.34 -1.73
N LEU A 7 -9.98 0.55 -2.17
CA LEU A 7 -11.15 -0.09 -1.56
C LEU A 7 -11.10 -1.63 -1.63
N LYS A 8 -10.60 -2.19 -2.74
CA LYS A 8 -10.47 -3.65 -2.88
C LYS A 8 -9.40 -4.23 -1.94
N LEU A 9 -8.26 -3.56 -1.83
CA LEU A 9 -7.19 -3.97 -0.90
C LEU A 9 -7.67 -3.89 0.55
N ILE A 10 -8.38 -2.82 0.92
CA ILE A 10 -8.99 -2.68 2.25
C ILE A 10 -9.99 -3.82 2.53
N ALA A 11 -10.79 -4.20 1.55
CA ALA A 11 -11.80 -5.25 1.72
C ALA A 11 -11.24 -6.68 1.77
N GLU A 12 -10.11 -6.94 1.10
CA GLU A 12 -9.65 -8.31 0.83
C GLU A 12 -8.30 -8.66 1.47
N CYS A 13 -7.45 -7.69 1.78
CA CYS A 13 -6.15 -7.96 2.41
C CYS A 13 -6.35 -8.39 3.87
N ARG A 14 -5.77 -9.55 4.21
CA ARG A 14 -5.67 -10.04 5.58
C ARG A 14 -4.63 -9.25 6.37
N GLU A 15 -4.75 -9.31 7.69
CA GLU A 15 -3.77 -8.77 8.64
C GLU A 15 -2.32 -9.07 8.21
N SER A 16 -1.43 -8.08 8.35
CA SER A 16 -0.01 -8.14 7.97
C SER A 16 0.31 -8.28 6.47
N CYS A 17 -0.68 -8.27 5.57
CA CYS A 17 -0.44 -8.22 4.12
C CYS A 17 0.33 -6.94 3.75
N ARG A 18 1.41 -7.09 2.97
CA ARG A 18 2.28 -5.97 2.55
C ARG A 18 1.97 -5.61 1.11
N VAL A 19 1.71 -4.33 0.87
CA VAL A 19 1.43 -3.80 -0.47
C VAL A 19 2.46 -2.73 -0.78
N VAL A 20 3.13 -2.85 -1.92
CA VAL A 20 4.08 -1.87 -2.43
C VAL A 20 3.46 -1.19 -3.64
N VAL A 21 3.45 0.14 -3.65
CA VAL A 21 2.90 0.93 -4.76
C VAL A 21 3.95 1.91 -5.27
N HIS A 22 4.06 1.99 -6.59
CA HIS A 22 5.01 2.81 -7.33
C HIS A 22 4.35 4.10 -7.83
N ASP A 23 5.01 5.23 -7.61
CA ASP A 23 4.73 6.62 -8.01
C ASP A 23 3.40 7.25 -7.56
N HIS A 24 2.36 6.46 -7.34
CA HIS A 24 1.03 6.95 -7.02
C HIS A 24 0.56 6.38 -5.68
N PRO A 25 0.58 7.16 -4.58
CA PRO A 25 0.14 6.66 -3.28
C PRO A 25 -1.33 6.22 -3.32
N LEU A 26 -1.65 5.19 -2.55
CA LEU A 26 -3.03 4.71 -2.41
C LEU A 26 -3.86 5.79 -1.70
N PRO A 27 -4.96 6.24 -2.30
CA PRO A 27 -5.88 7.13 -1.60
C PRO A 27 -6.56 6.35 -0.46
N LEU A 28 -6.90 7.04 0.64
CA LEU A 28 -7.57 6.47 1.83
C LEU A 28 -6.69 5.56 2.70
N ALA A 29 -5.37 5.55 2.48
CA ALA A 29 -4.42 4.80 3.28
C ALA A 29 -3.14 5.61 3.48
N GLU A 30 -2.56 5.52 4.67
CA GLU A 30 -1.26 6.11 4.98
C GLU A 30 -0.15 5.06 4.85
N PRO A 31 0.92 5.33 4.09
CA PRO A 31 2.03 4.39 3.96
C PRO A 31 2.81 4.29 5.28
N VAL A 32 3.24 3.08 5.63
CA VAL A 32 4.13 2.85 6.78
C VAL A 32 5.57 3.28 6.50
N ALA A 33 5.95 3.32 5.22
CA ALA A 33 7.22 3.83 4.76
C ALA A 33 7.11 4.33 3.33
N SER A 34 7.95 5.30 2.98
CA SER A 34 8.15 5.74 1.61
C SER A 34 9.63 5.90 1.31
N ALA A 35 10.01 5.67 0.07
CA ALA A 35 11.37 5.84 -0.41
C ALA A 35 11.37 6.45 -1.81
N THR A 36 12.35 7.30 -2.06
CA THR A 36 12.62 7.83 -3.39
C THR A 36 13.74 7.02 -4.02
N ILE A 37 13.49 6.43 -5.18
CA ILE A 37 14.45 5.58 -5.90
C ILE A 37 15.02 6.37 -7.10
N PRO A 38 16.34 6.64 -7.12
CA PRO A 38 17.01 7.20 -8.29
C PRO A 38 17.01 6.18 -9.41
N SER A 39 16.43 6.51 -10.57
CA SER A 39 16.34 5.57 -11.71
C SER A 39 17.56 5.58 -12.63
N GLY A 40 18.63 6.32 -12.30
CA GLY A 40 19.75 6.57 -13.21
C GLY A 40 19.40 7.47 -14.41
N SER A 41 18.14 7.92 -14.51
CA SER A 41 17.64 8.87 -15.49
C SER A 41 17.07 10.14 -14.79
N VAL A 42 16.54 11.10 -15.56
CA VAL A 42 15.91 12.33 -15.04
C VAL A 42 14.66 12.03 -14.18
N HIS A 43 14.04 10.86 -14.34
CA HIS A 43 12.87 10.49 -13.56
C HIS A 43 13.23 9.96 -12.17
N VAL A 44 12.66 10.59 -11.16
CA VAL A 44 12.74 10.18 -9.76
C VAL A 44 11.47 9.41 -9.43
N HIS A 45 11.58 8.15 -9.02
CA HIS A 45 10.43 7.34 -8.63
C HIS A 45 10.19 7.38 -7.13
N ALA A 46 8.92 7.35 -6.73
CA ALA A 46 8.53 7.19 -5.34
C ALA A 46 7.95 5.80 -5.12
N VAL A 47 8.29 5.16 -4.02
CA VAL A 47 7.74 3.86 -3.63
C VAL A 47 7.13 3.99 -2.25
N TYR A 48 5.93 3.45 -2.08
CA TYR A 48 5.14 3.51 -0.86
C TYR A 48 4.86 2.09 -0.38
N LEU A 49 5.20 1.80 0.88
CA LEU A 49 4.89 0.54 1.54
C LEU A 49 3.68 0.73 2.44
N TYR A 50 2.72 -0.19 2.33
CA TYR A 50 1.56 -0.27 3.17
C TYR A 50 1.47 -1.65 3.82
N ILE A 51 0.91 -1.70 5.02
CA ILE A 51 0.68 -2.96 5.75
C ILE A 51 -0.77 -2.99 6.21
N ALA A 52 -1.53 -4.00 5.78
CA ALA A 52 -2.89 -4.24 6.25
C ALA A 52 -2.88 -4.48 7.77
N GLY A 53 -3.72 -3.76 8.51
CA GLY A 53 -3.73 -3.73 9.97
C GLY A 53 -3.00 -2.50 10.56
N VAL A 54 -2.13 -1.86 9.77
CA VAL A 54 -1.42 -0.62 10.15
C VAL A 54 -1.88 0.56 9.29
N SER A 55 -1.85 0.40 7.97
CA SER A 55 -2.23 1.42 6.99
C SER A 55 -3.75 1.55 6.81
N TRP A 56 -4.50 0.51 7.15
CA TRP A 56 -5.97 0.45 7.19
C TRP A 56 -6.41 -0.72 8.08
N PRO A 57 -7.65 -0.72 8.61
CA PRO A 57 -8.20 -1.86 9.33
C PRO A 57 -8.28 -3.09 8.42
N ALA A 58 -7.66 -4.20 8.81
CA ALA A 58 -7.66 -5.42 8.02
C ALA A 58 -8.64 -6.46 8.58
N ARG A 59 -8.92 -7.49 7.77
CA ARG A 59 -9.65 -8.66 8.25
C ARG A 59 -8.71 -9.49 9.13
N GLU A 60 -9.17 -9.82 10.32
CA GLU A 60 -8.47 -10.73 11.22
C GLU A 60 -8.23 -12.06 10.53
N ASN A 61 -7.12 -12.72 10.87
CA ASN A 61 -6.91 -14.09 10.46
C ASN A 61 -7.88 -14.97 11.25
N GLU A 62 -8.94 -15.44 10.60
CA GLU A 62 -9.73 -16.54 11.13
C GLU A 62 -8.78 -17.74 11.33
N SER A 63 -8.59 -18.12 12.59
CA SER A 63 -7.82 -19.31 12.95
C SER A 63 -8.69 -20.51 12.62
N ILE A 64 -8.26 -21.31 11.64
CA ILE A 64 -8.86 -22.62 11.32
C ILE A 64 -8.17 -23.69 12.17
#